data_AF-A0A935S6S7-F1
#
_entry.id   AF-A0A935S6S7-F1
#
_cell.length_a   1.000
_cell.length_b   1.000
_cell.length_c   1.000
_cell.angle_alpha   90.00
_cell.angle_beta   90.00
_cell.angle_gamma   90.00
#
_symmetry.space_group_name_H-M   'P 1'
#
loop_
_entity.id
_entity.type
_entity.pdbx_description
1 polymer ?
#
loop_
_entity_poly.entity_id
_entity_poly.type
_entity_poly.pdbx_seq_one_letter_code
_entity_poly.pdbx_strand_id
1 'polypeptide(L)'
;MKKLAICAMILLGSLAVNANTGNDVIIVKEIPAKTICIKNGMANDVNTFFSNATSLFFEVYKPGTKADLVAMIDKLKAVDGVENASAGTINGDYYAITLTLKTKKDKAWFAKAFAAAGLEYIKINNNEIVEVAKL
;
A
#
# COMPACT_ATOMS: atom_id res chain seq x y z
N MET A 1 -70.31 14.25 -30.14
CA MET A 1 -69.02 13.74 -29.65
C MET A 1 -67.94 14.79 -29.88
N LYS A 2 -67.54 15.54 -28.85
CA LYS A 2 -66.28 16.29 -28.77
C LYS A 2 -65.87 16.29 -27.29
N LYS A 3 -64.96 15.40 -26.94
CA LYS A 3 -64.25 15.42 -25.65
C LYS A 3 -63.11 16.40 -25.82
N LEU A 4 -62.99 17.40 -24.96
CA LEU A 4 -61.74 18.16 -24.84
C LEU A 4 -61.39 18.26 -23.35
N ALA A 5 -60.17 17.83 -23.08
CA ALA A 5 -59.67 17.39 -21.78
C ALA A 5 -59.41 18.56 -20.83
N ILE A 6 -59.65 18.30 -19.54
CA ILE A 6 -59.31 19.14 -18.40
C ILE A 6 -57.78 19.20 -18.28
N CYS A 7 -57.21 20.39 -18.43
CA CYS A 7 -55.82 20.67 -18.06
C CYS A 7 -55.69 20.63 -16.53
N ALA A 8 -55.25 19.50 -15.99
CA ALA A 8 -54.75 19.44 -14.62
C ALA A 8 -53.36 20.10 -14.57
N MET A 9 -53.30 21.36 -14.12
CA MET A 9 -52.05 21.99 -13.71
C MET A 9 -51.54 21.29 -12.45
N ILE A 10 -50.55 20.41 -12.61
CA ILE A 10 -49.79 19.86 -11.49
C ILE A 10 -48.92 21.00 -10.95
N LEU A 11 -49.33 21.55 -9.80
CA LEU A 11 -48.52 22.43 -8.99
C LEU A 11 -47.33 21.60 -8.48
N LEU A 12 -46.17 21.71 -9.14
CA LEU A 12 -44.91 21.16 -8.65
C LEU A 12 -44.50 21.97 -7.42
N GLY A 13 -44.95 21.53 -6.25
CA GLY A 13 -44.41 21.98 -4.97
C GLY A 13 -42.91 21.69 -4.96
N SER A 14 -42.11 22.74 -4.81
CA SER A 14 -40.66 22.65 -4.61
C SER A 14 -40.39 21.89 -3.31
N LEU A 15 -40.09 20.60 -3.41
CA LEU A 15 -39.40 19.89 -2.34
C LEU A 15 -38.02 20.52 -2.23
N ALA A 16 -37.83 21.35 -1.21
CA ALA A 16 -36.50 21.72 -0.76
C ALA A 16 -35.80 20.42 -0.34
N VAL A 17 -35.01 19.87 -1.25
CA VAL A 17 -34.06 18.81 -0.92
C VAL A 17 -33.04 19.49 -0.03
N ASN A 18 -33.20 19.35 1.28
CA ASN A 18 -32.13 19.66 2.22
C ASN A 18 -31.09 18.56 2.00
N ALA A 19 -30.26 18.76 0.97
CA ALA A 19 -29.05 18.01 0.79
C ALA A 19 -28.17 18.39 1.97
N ASN A 20 -28.29 17.62 3.06
CA ASN A 20 -27.24 17.55 4.05
C ASN A 20 -26.06 16.87 3.34
N THR A 21 -25.32 17.66 2.55
CA THR A 21 -23.94 17.34 2.19
C THR A 21 -23.15 17.48 3.47
N GLY A 22 -23.35 16.52 4.38
CA GLY A 22 -22.31 16.13 5.29
C GLY A 22 -21.14 15.82 4.38
N ASN A 23 -20.15 16.71 4.37
CA ASN A 23 -18.88 16.39 3.77
C ASN A 23 -18.39 15.19 4.55
N ASP A 24 -18.60 13.98 4.00
CA ASP A 24 -17.83 12.82 4.39
C ASP A 24 -16.39 13.22 4.11
N VAL A 25 -15.71 13.67 5.16
CA VAL A 25 -14.26 13.86 5.12
C VAL A 25 -13.72 12.45 5.01
N ILE A 26 -13.52 11.99 3.77
CA ILE A 26 -12.72 10.81 3.50
C ILE A 26 -11.32 11.19 3.95
N ILE A 27 -10.98 10.84 5.20
CA ILE A 27 -9.61 10.85 5.67
C ILE A 27 -8.92 9.72 4.92
N VAL A 28 -8.42 10.02 3.72
CA VAL A 28 -7.48 9.15 3.05
C VAL A 28 -6.22 9.21 3.91
N LYS A 29 -6.00 8.19 4.75
CA LYS A 29 -4.71 7.99 5.42
C LYS A 29 -3.68 7.85 4.29
N GLU A 30 -2.98 8.95 4.00
CA GLU A 30 -1.93 8.94 2.99
C GLU A 30 -0.89 7.88 3.38
N ILE A 31 -0.44 7.09 2.41
CA ILE A 31 0.62 6.13 2.63
C ILE A 31 1.90 6.94 2.87
N PRO A 32 2.61 6.79 4.00
CA PRO A 32 3.86 7.49 4.22
C PRO A 32 4.89 7.14 3.15
N ALA A 33 5.76 8.09 2.79
CA ALA A 33 6.90 7.78 1.92
C ALA A 33 7.78 6.68 2.53
N LYS A 34 8.49 5.91 1.69
CA LYS A 34 9.32 4.76 2.08
C LYS A 34 8.54 3.67 2.81
N THR A 35 7.25 3.54 2.53
CA THR A 35 6.42 2.41 2.98
C THR A 35 6.66 1.21 2.09
N ILE A 36 6.92 0.05 2.70
CA ILE A 36 6.92 -1.25 2.04
C ILE A 36 5.48 -1.67 1.79
N CYS A 37 5.15 -2.04 0.56
CA CYS A 37 3.84 -2.55 0.17
C CYS A 37 3.98 -3.98 -0.33
N ILE A 38 3.40 -4.92 0.42
CA ILE A 38 3.35 -6.34 0.06
C ILE A 38 1.92 -6.67 -0.36
N LYS A 39 1.73 -7.11 -1.60
CA LYS A 39 0.44 -7.60 -2.12
C LYS A 39 0.60 -9.08 -2.45
N ASN A 40 0.27 -9.96 -1.52
CA ASN A 40 0.41 -11.40 -1.69
C ASN A 40 -0.67 -12.15 -0.90
N GLY A 41 -1.38 -13.08 -1.55
CA GLY A 41 -2.44 -13.87 -0.91
C GLY A 41 -1.95 -14.72 0.26
N MET A 42 -0.68 -15.14 0.27
CA MET A 42 -0.08 -15.86 1.39
C MET A 42 0.28 -14.96 2.57
N ALA A 43 0.31 -13.63 2.38
CA ALA A 43 0.66 -12.68 3.43
C ALA A 43 -0.49 -12.33 4.39
N ASN A 44 -1.64 -13.00 4.25
CA ASN A 44 -2.74 -12.88 5.21
C ASN A 44 -2.37 -13.43 6.60
N ASP A 45 -1.49 -14.43 6.65
CA ASP A 45 -0.80 -14.84 7.88
C ASP A 45 0.65 -14.35 7.82
N VAL A 46 0.89 -13.20 8.44
CA VAL A 46 2.19 -12.51 8.43
C VAL A 46 3.29 -13.37 9.05
N ASN A 47 2.98 -14.17 10.08
CA ASN A 47 3.97 -14.99 10.77
C ASN A 47 4.46 -16.15 9.88
N THR A 48 3.52 -16.79 9.19
CA THR A 48 3.80 -17.89 8.26
C THR A 48 4.39 -17.39 6.94
N PHE A 49 4.04 -16.19 6.50
CA PHE A 49 4.52 -15.62 5.24
C PHE A 49 6.05 -15.43 5.22
N PHE A 50 6.58 -14.70 6.20
CA PHE A 50 8.02 -14.37 6.22
C PHE A 50 8.90 -15.61 6.43
N SER A 51 8.44 -16.56 7.24
CA SER A 51 9.17 -17.79 7.55
C SER A 51 9.23 -18.80 6.39
N ASN A 52 8.50 -18.58 5.29
CA ASN A 52 8.43 -19.53 4.18
C ASN A 52 9.08 -19.09 2.88
N ALA A 53 9.41 -17.80 2.73
CA ALA A 53 9.98 -17.25 1.51
C ALA A 53 11.50 -17.09 1.59
N THR A 54 12.21 -17.53 0.56
CA THR A 54 13.59 -17.11 0.26
C THR A 54 13.63 -15.98 -0.77
N SER A 55 12.54 -15.77 -1.51
CA SER A 55 12.40 -14.63 -2.42
C SER A 55 11.15 -13.83 -2.03
N LEU A 56 11.36 -12.57 -1.69
CA LEU A 56 10.30 -11.63 -1.36
C LEU A 56 10.20 -10.55 -2.43
N PHE A 57 8.99 -10.38 -2.97
CA PHE A 57 8.66 -9.32 -3.90
C PHE A 57 7.80 -8.28 -3.18
N PHE A 58 8.21 -7.01 -3.22
CA PHE A 58 7.48 -5.91 -2.60
C PHE A 58 7.66 -4.62 -3.39
N GLU A 59 6.78 -3.66 -3.15
CA GLU A 59 6.90 -2.30 -3.69
C GLU A 59 7.33 -1.34 -2.59
N VAL A 60 8.04 -0.28 -2.93
CA VAL A 60 8.30 0.85 -2.02
C VAL A 60 7.55 2.07 -2.56
N TYR A 61 6.67 2.64 -1.75
CA TYR A 61 5.95 3.87 -2.08
C TYR A 61 6.86 5.09 -1.87
N LYS A 62 7.00 5.94 -2.91
CA LYS A 62 7.81 7.16 -2.91
C LYS A 62 9.18 6.96 -2.23
N PRO A 63 10.07 6.12 -2.79
CA PRO A 63 11.40 5.88 -2.19
C PRO A 63 12.28 7.13 -2.17
N GLY A 64 11.95 8.14 -2.98
CA GLY A 64 12.71 9.37 -3.16
C GLY A 64 13.26 9.46 -4.58
N THR A 65 14.47 9.97 -4.71
CA THR A 65 15.20 10.03 -5.97
C THR A 65 15.71 8.65 -6.40
N LYS A 66 16.20 8.54 -7.64
CA LYS A 66 16.91 7.32 -8.09
C LYS A 66 18.11 6.99 -7.20
N ALA A 67 18.81 7.99 -6.68
CA ALA A 67 19.94 7.79 -5.78
C ALA A 67 19.49 7.19 -4.43
N ASP A 68 18.35 7.63 -3.91
CA ASP A 68 17.77 7.08 -2.68
C ASP A 68 17.39 5.60 -2.84
N LEU A 69 16.81 5.24 -3.99
CA LEU A 69 16.50 3.85 -4.32
C LEU A 69 17.75 2.98 -4.40
N VAL A 70 18.80 3.45 -5.07
CA VAL A 70 20.07 2.72 -5.17
C VAL A 70 20.68 2.52 -3.78
N ALA A 71 20.74 3.57 -2.97
CA ALA A 71 21.24 3.48 -1.60
C ALA A 71 20.44 2.50 -0.73
N MET A 72 19.11 2.46 -0.89
CA MET A 72 18.24 1.50 -0.22
C MET A 72 18.54 0.06 -0.63
N ILE A 73 18.71 -0.20 -1.92
CA ILE A 73 19.05 -1.53 -2.45
C ILE A 73 20.43 -1.97 -1.96
N ASP A 74 21.41 -1.08 -1.97
CA ASP A 74 22.77 -1.39 -1.52
C ASP A 74 22.79 -1.70 -0.02
N LYS A 75 22.00 -0.97 0.78
CA LYS A 75 21.80 -1.30 2.20
C LYS A 75 21.16 -2.67 2.39
N LEU A 76 20.14 -3.03 1.60
CA LEU A 76 19.53 -4.37 1.64
C LEU A 76 20.56 -5.46 1.29
N LYS A 77 21.37 -5.27 0.24
CA LYS A 77 22.43 -6.21 -0.14
C LYS A 77 23.48 -6.41 0.97
N ALA A 78 23.73 -5.37 1.76
CA ALA A 78 24.69 -5.43 2.86
C ALA A 78 24.16 -6.14 4.11
N VAL A 79 22.86 -6.45 4.19
CA VAL A 79 22.28 -7.19 5.32
C VAL A 79 22.72 -8.65 5.29
N ASP A 80 23.24 -9.15 6.42
CA ASP A 80 23.63 -10.55 6.53
C ASP A 80 22.43 -11.50 6.32
N GLY A 81 22.64 -12.51 5.47
CA GLY A 81 21.60 -13.44 5.02
C GLY A 81 20.93 -13.08 3.70
N VAL A 82 21.18 -11.88 3.15
CA VAL A 82 20.75 -11.51 1.79
C VAL A 82 21.70 -12.12 0.76
N GLU A 83 21.12 -12.73 -0.28
CA GLU A 83 21.85 -13.18 -1.46
C GLU A 83 21.89 -12.09 -2.52
N ASN A 84 20.75 -11.44 -2.77
CA ASN A 84 20.66 -10.32 -3.71
C ASN A 84 19.46 -9.41 -3.38
N ALA A 85 19.53 -8.16 -3.82
CA ALA A 85 18.39 -7.26 -3.91
C ALA A 85 18.45 -6.50 -5.24
N SER A 86 17.32 -6.37 -5.93
CA SER A 86 17.25 -5.66 -7.23
C SER A 86 15.98 -4.84 -7.38
N ALA A 87 16.11 -3.72 -8.09
CA ALA A 87 14.96 -2.94 -8.53
C ALA A 87 14.26 -3.66 -9.70
N GLY A 88 12.95 -3.67 -9.66
CA GLY A 88 12.08 -4.05 -10.77
C GLY A 88 11.51 -2.82 -11.47
N THR A 89 10.30 -2.99 -12.01
CA THR A 89 9.57 -1.95 -12.74
C THR A 89 9.11 -0.81 -11.81
N ILE A 90 9.07 0.39 -12.37
CA ILE A 90 8.49 1.59 -11.74
C ILE A 90 7.04 1.71 -12.20
N ASN A 91 6.12 1.89 -11.26
CA ASN A 91 4.72 2.15 -11.54
C ASN A 91 4.24 3.37 -10.76
N GLY A 92 4.27 4.54 -11.41
CA GLY A 92 3.97 5.81 -10.75
C GLY A 92 4.87 6.05 -9.55
N ASP A 93 4.28 6.18 -8.37
CA ASP A 93 4.98 6.39 -7.11
C ASP A 93 5.60 5.11 -6.50
N TYR A 94 5.40 3.94 -7.12
CA TYR A 94 5.84 2.65 -6.57
C TYR A 94 7.04 2.10 -7.33
N TYR A 95 8.00 1.58 -6.57
CA TYR A 95 9.17 0.91 -7.10
C TYR A 95 9.21 -0.53 -6.62
N ALA A 96 9.15 -1.48 -7.55
CA ALA A 96 9.26 -2.89 -7.20
C ALA A 96 10.70 -3.23 -6.76
N ILE A 97 10.82 -4.07 -5.74
CA ILE A 97 12.08 -4.64 -5.27
C ILE A 97 11.89 -6.16 -5.12
N THR A 98 12.87 -6.90 -5.63
CA THR A 98 13.02 -8.33 -5.35
C THR A 98 14.16 -8.52 -4.37
N LEU A 99 13.89 -9.15 -3.22
CA LEU A 99 14.86 -9.51 -2.21
C LEU A 99 15.01 -11.04 -2.17
N THR A 100 16.20 -11.53 -2.49
CA THR A 100 16.54 -12.96 -2.43
C THR A 100 17.44 -13.22 -1.23
N LEU A 101 17.12 -14.26 -0.47
CA LEU A 101 17.75 -14.65 0.79
C LEU A 101 18.46 -15.99 0.63
N LYS A 102 19.63 -16.12 1.27
CA LYS A 102 20.40 -17.37 1.29
C LYS A 102 19.62 -18.52 1.97
N THR A 103 18.81 -18.17 2.97
CA THR A 103 18.00 -19.08 3.79
C THR A 103 16.72 -18.38 4.21
N LYS A 104 15.71 -19.16 4.60
CA LYS A 104 14.47 -18.63 5.19
C LYS A 104 14.79 -17.83 6.45
N LYS A 105 14.08 -16.72 6.65
CA LYS A 105 14.25 -15.82 7.79
C LYS A 105 12.94 -15.61 8.54
N ASP A 106 13.04 -15.26 9.81
CA ASP A 106 11.86 -14.93 10.59
C ASP A 106 11.46 -13.46 10.39
N LYS A 107 10.27 -13.15 10.89
CA LYS A 107 9.70 -11.80 10.85
C LYS A 107 10.58 -10.74 11.51
N ALA A 108 11.26 -11.09 12.61
CA ALA A 108 12.13 -10.17 13.34
C ALA A 108 13.37 -9.78 12.53
N TRP A 109 13.91 -10.71 11.75
CA TRP A 109 14.99 -10.45 10.81
C TRP A 109 14.55 -9.48 9.71
N PHE A 110 13.36 -9.68 9.13
CA PHE A 110 12.83 -8.75 8.11
C PHE A 110 12.65 -7.34 8.66
N ALA A 111 12.10 -7.21 9.87
CA ALA A 111 11.95 -5.91 10.52
C ALA A 111 13.30 -5.17 10.64
N LYS A 112 14.35 -5.86 11.07
CA LYS A 112 15.71 -5.28 11.17
C LYS A 112 16.30 -4.95 9.79
N ALA A 113 16.14 -5.83 8.81
CA ALA A 113 16.66 -5.63 7.45
C ALA A 113 16.03 -4.40 6.79
N PHE A 114 14.71 -4.26 6.91
CA PHE A 114 13.97 -3.11 6.38
C PHE A 114 14.34 -1.80 7.09
N ALA A 115 14.42 -1.81 8.42
CA ALA A 115 14.86 -0.64 9.17
C ALA A 115 16.29 -0.21 8.77
N ALA A 116 17.22 -1.17 8.60
CA ALA A 116 18.58 -0.89 8.14
C ALA A 116 18.62 -0.27 6.74
N ALA A 117 17.66 -0.59 5.88
CA ALA A 117 17.50 0.01 4.55
C ALA A 117 16.84 1.40 4.58
N GLY A 118 16.41 1.89 5.74
CA GLY A 118 15.70 3.16 5.88
C GLY A 118 14.22 3.09 5.49
N LEU A 119 13.62 1.90 5.60
CA LEU A 119 12.19 1.67 5.42
C LEU A 119 11.52 1.64 6.79
N GLU A 120 10.56 2.54 7.01
CA GLU A 120 9.99 2.80 8.33
C GLU A 120 8.61 2.19 8.51
N TYR A 121 7.86 2.04 7.42
CA TYR A 121 6.47 1.59 7.43
C TYR A 121 6.28 0.39 6.52
N ILE A 122 5.28 -0.42 6.83
CA ILE A 122 4.88 -1.56 6.03
C ILE A 122 3.36 -1.69 5.98
N LYS A 123 2.86 -1.99 4.79
CA LYS A 123 1.48 -2.31 4.48
C LYS A 123 1.44 -3.69 3.81
N ILE A 124 0.71 -4.62 4.43
CA ILE A 124 0.51 -5.97 3.89
C ILE A 124 -0.95 -6.09 3.46
N ASN A 125 -1.19 -6.36 2.18
CA ASN A 125 -2.50 -6.43 1.57
C ASN A 125 -3.35 -5.19 1.91
N ASN A 126 -4.56 -5.39 2.44
CA ASN A 126 -5.47 -4.33 2.84
C ASN A 126 -5.40 -4.01 4.34
N ASN A 127 -4.38 -4.51 5.04
CA ASN A 127 -4.19 -4.23 6.46
C ASN A 127 -3.75 -2.78 6.67
N GLU A 128 -3.85 -2.32 7.92
CA GLU A 128 -3.34 -1.02 8.32
C GLU A 128 -1.84 -0.90 8.06
N ILE A 129 -1.41 0.32 7.79
CA ILE A 129 0.01 0.66 7.72
C ILE A 129 0.55 0.69 9.14
N VAL A 130 1.58 -0.10 9.40
CA VAL A 130 2.26 -0.16 10.69
C VAL A 130 3.73 0.21 10.53
N GLU A 131 4.37 0.60 11.62
CA GLU A 131 5.83 0.73 11.64
C GLU A 131 6.48 -0.64 11.45
N VAL A 132 7.61 -0.69 10.75
CA VAL A 132 8.40 -1.90 10.54
C VAL A 132 8.83 -2.54 11.87
N ALA A 133 9.05 -1.75 12.92
CA ALA A 133 9.34 -2.26 14.26
C ALA A 133 8.19 -3.05 14.91
N LYS A 134 6.96 -2.88 14.41
CA LYS A 134 5.73 -3.55 14.89
C LYS A 134 5.35 -4.76 14.05
N LEU A 135 6.20 -5.14 13.08
CA LEU A 135 5.99 -6.28 12.20
C LEU A 135 5.77 -7.57 12.99
#